data_AF-A0A1X1T0T8-F1
#
_entry.id   AF-A0A1X1T0T8-F1
#
_cell.length_a   1.000
_cell.length_b   1.000
_cell.length_c   1.000
_cell.angle_alpha   90.00
_cell.angle_beta   90.00
_cell.angle_gamma   90.00
#
_symmetry.space_group_name_H-M   'P 1'
#
loop_
_entity.id
_entity.type
_entity.pdbx_description
1 polymer ?
#
loop_
_entity_poly.entity_id
_entity_poly.type
_entity_poly.pdbx_seq_one_letter_code
_entity_poly.pdbx_strand_id
1 'polypeptide(L)'
;MVKALGPPPDPLPKAKRVWRWNPPAASARWWWCRVYHRGKHVPDGITFRRYGPKARFDHHLPADPPVEDKSGRRVLYVGEDLATSACEVFGDAGVAAICPYYRVAIIAPTTTLTMFDLAAKGAALAIGALPALGDGNEARSLTQQWARAIYKDQPAGPGITGIHYRSGYNSGESLALWDCDAHVEVVRDASGQPQDIALDDPRILPRLQVQLRRRRISVTTVPSSECSECQKEVLAP
;
A
#
# COMPACT_ATOMS: atom_id res chain seq x y z
N MET A 1 -25.52 -16.84 7.86
CA MET A 1 -25.24 -15.82 6.83
C MET A 1 -24.44 -14.71 7.50
N VAL A 2 -23.19 -14.49 7.10
CA VAL A 2 -22.37 -13.39 7.66
C VAL A 2 -22.89 -12.09 7.07
N LYS A 3 -23.13 -11.07 7.92
CA LYS A 3 -23.60 -9.75 7.47
C LYS A 3 -22.56 -9.16 6.50
N ALA A 4 -23.00 -8.64 5.35
CA ALA A 4 -22.12 -7.93 4.43
C ALA A 4 -21.71 -6.57 5.00
N LEU A 5 -20.50 -6.10 4.68
CA LEU A 5 -20.08 -4.75 5.06
C LEU A 5 -21.01 -3.73 4.37
N GLY A 6 -21.52 -2.78 5.16
CA GLY A 6 -22.32 -1.65 4.66
C GLY A 6 -21.47 -0.39 4.46
N PRO A 7 -22.04 0.66 3.84
CA PRO A 7 -21.39 1.96 3.75
C PRO A 7 -21.11 2.54 5.15
N PRO A 8 -20.11 3.44 5.28
CA PRO A 8 -19.83 4.09 6.56
C PRO A 8 -21.01 4.94 7.04
N PRO A 9 -21.27 5.01 8.36
CA PRO A 9 -22.14 6.05 8.92
C PRO A 9 -21.50 7.43 8.71
N ASP A 10 -22.32 8.48 8.66
CA ASP A 10 -21.85 9.88 8.59
C ASP A 10 -22.48 10.68 9.74
N PRO A 11 -21.69 11.13 10.74
CA PRO A 11 -20.23 10.95 10.89
C PRO A 11 -19.83 9.59 11.48
N LEU A 12 -18.55 9.21 11.33
CA LEU A 12 -17.97 8.07 12.03
C LEU A 12 -17.93 8.27 13.56
N PRO A 13 -18.23 7.22 14.36
CA PRO A 13 -17.98 7.23 15.79
C PRO A 13 -16.50 7.50 16.12
N LYS A 14 -16.25 8.22 17.22
CA LYS A 14 -14.89 8.42 17.71
C LYS A 14 -14.32 7.13 18.27
N ALA A 15 -13.10 6.79 17.84
CA ALA A 15 -12.42 5.56 18.22
C ALA A 15 -10.92 5.83 18.36
N LYS A 16 -10.40 5.74 19.59
CA LYS A 16 -8.97 5.96 19.89
C LYS A 16 -8.11 4.75 19.49
N ARG A 17 -8.15 4.37 18.22
CA ARG A 17 -7.36 3.27 17.62
C ARG A 17 -6.24 3.87 16.79
N VAL A 18 -5.07 3.96 17.40
CA VAL A 18 -3.92 4.65 16.82
C VAL A 18 -2.75 3.68 16.73
N TRP A 19 -2.16 3.62 15.54
CA TRP A 19 -0.86 3.02 15.30
C TRP A 19 0.12 4.11 14.87
N ARG A 20 1.39 3.97 15.26
CA ARG A 20 2.42 4.98 14.99
C ARG A 20 3.57 4.36 14.20
N TRP A 21 3.83 4.92 13.02
CA TRP A 21 5.01 4.61 12.24
C TRP A 21 6.14 5.55 12.67
N ASN A 22 7.11 5.01 13.41
CA ASN A 22 8.22 5.81 13.90
C ASN A 22 9.40 5.77 12.94
N PRO A 23 10.22 6.83 12.91
CA PRO A 23 11.50 6.80 12.21
C PRO A 23 12.35 5.62 12.69
N PRO A 24 13.14 5.01 11.80
CA PRO A 24 13.97 3.87 12.14
C PRO A 24 15.03 4.27 13.17
N ALA A 25 15.23 3.41 14.18
CA ALA A 25 16.39 3.53 15.06
C ALA A 25 17.68 3.13 14.32
N ALA A 26 18.80 3.77 14.64
CA ALA A 26 20.09 3.59 13.95
C ALA A 26 20.60 2.13 13.91
N SER A 27 20.17 1.27 14.83
CA SER A 27 20.64 -0.11 14.98
C SER A 27 19.67 -1.17 14.43
N ALA A 28 18.54 -0.78 13.88
CA ALA A 28 17.45 -1.73 13.70
C ALA A 28 17.15 -2.09 12.25
N ARG A 29 16.89 -3.38 12.06
CA ARG A 29 16.56 -3.96 10.77
C ARG A 29 15.05 -3.87 10.53
N TRP A 30 14.54 -2.70 10.12
CA TRP A 30 13.14 -2.49 9.71
C TRP A 30 12.99 -2.32 8.20
N TRP A 31 12.03 -3.04 7.60
CA TRP A 31 11.95 -3.22 6.14
C TRP A 31 10.53 -3.05 5.61
N TRP A 32 9.87 -1.95 6.00
CA TRP A 32 8.70 -1.47 5.27
C TRP A 32 9.13 -1.19 3.83
N CYS A 33 8.42 -1.75 2.87
CA CYS A 33 8.80 -1.59 1.47
C CYS A 33 7.59 -1.50 0.56
N ARG A 34 7.87 -1.05 -0.66
CA ARG A 34 6.91 -1.01 -1.75
C ARG A 34 7.51 -1.77 -2.92
N VAL A 35 6.78 -2.76 -3.42
CA VAL A 35 7.01 -3.31 -4.75
C VAL A 35 6.18 -2.50 -5.74
N TYR A 36 6.79 -2.04 -6.82
CA TYR A 36 6.11 -1.23 -7.82
C TYR A 36 6.68 -1.46 -9.22
N HIS A 37 5.87 -1.16 -10.23
CA HIS A 37 6.33 -1.01 -11.60
C HIS A 37 6.60 0.48 -11.86
N ARG A 38 7.81 0.81 -12.29
CA ARG A 38 8.19 2.19 -12.62
C ARG A 38 7.47 2.63 -13.90
N GLY A 39 6.71 3.71 -13.83
CA GLY A 39 5.91 4.25 -14.93
C GLY A 39 5.64 5.75 -14.78
N LYS A 40 4.81 6.33 -15.67
CA LYS A 40 4.51 7.78 -15.73
C LYS A 40 3.94 8.31 -14.42
N HIS A 41 3.04 7.55 -13.78
CA HIS A 41 2.36 7.96 -12.54
C HIS A 41 3.08 7.50 -11.26
N VAL A 42 4.08 6.63 -11.39
CA VAL A 42 4.88 6.10 -10.27
C VAL A 42 6.34 5.98 -10.74
N PRO A 43 7.06 7.12 -10.86
CA PRO A 43 8.45 7.13 -11.32
C PRO A 43 9.44 6.56 -10.28
N ASP A 44 9.08 6.57 -8.99
CA ASP A 44 9.90 6.05 -7.91
C ASP A 44 9.07 5.39 -6.79
N GLY A 45 9.76 4.77 -5.82
CA GLY A 45 9.14 4.04 -4.72
C GLY A 45 8.36 4.90 -3.72
N ILE A 46 8.65 6.20 -3.64
CA ILE A 46 8.01 7.13 -2.68
C ILE A 46 6.98 8.04 -3.32
N THR A 47 6.73 7.90 -4.63
CA THR A 47 5.69 8.70 -5.29
C THR A 47 4.31 8.32 -4.76
N PHE A 48 3.67 9.26 -4.07
CA PHE A 48 2.27 9.19 -3.72
C PHE A 48 1.43 9.45 -4.97
N ARG A 49 0.66 8.44 -5.38
CA ARG A 49 -0.17 8.49 -6.58
C ARG A 49 -1.33 9.46 -6.37
N ARG A 50 -1.52 10.39 -7.30
CA ARG A 50 -2.71 11.27 -7.46
C ARG A 50 -3.79 10.68 -8.41
N TYR A 51 -3.35 9.72 -9.21
CA TYR A 51 -4.03 8.76 -10.09
C TYR A 51 -5.20 7.91 -9.55
N GLY A 52 -6.38 8.36 -9.12
CA GLY A 52 -7.31 7.49 -8.35
C GLY A 52 -8.82 7.66 -8.56
N PRO A 53 -9.65 6.89 -7.82
CA PRO A 53 -9.31 5.85 -6.84
C PRO A 53 -9.07 4.47 -7.50
N LYS A 54 -8.07 3.69 -7.04
CA LYS A 54 -7.71 2.39 -7.65
C LYS A 54 -7.71 1.19 -6.69
N ALA A 55 -7.21 1.38 -5.48
CA ALA A 55 -6.95 0.29 -4.54
C ALA A 55 -7.85 0.36 -3.31
N ARG A 56 -7.74 -0.63 -2.41
CA ARG A 56 -8.40 -0.57 -1.11
C ARG A 56 -7.88 0.62 -0.33
N PHE A 57 -8.75 1.20 0.50
CA PHE A 57 -8.39 2.33 1.35
C PHE A 57 -7.83 3.56 0.62
N ASP A 58 -8.14 3.67 -0.67
CA ASP A 58 -7.83 4.84 -1.46
C ASP A 58 -8.81 5.96 -1.06
N HIS A 59 -8.28 7.07 -0.56
CA HIS A 59 -9.07 8.21 -0.09
C HIS A 59 -9.37 9.23 -1.18
N HIS A 60 -8.94 9.04 -2.43
CA HIS A 60 -9.34 9.92 -3.53
C HIS A 60 -10.87 10.02 -3.65
N LEU A 61 -11.33 11.14 -4.23
CA LEU A 61 -12.75 11.34 -4.51
C LEU A 61 -13.29 10.26 -5.45
N PRO A 62 -14.60 9.92 -5.38
CA PRO A 62 -15.18 8.94 -6.29
C PRO A 62 -14.99 9.35 -7.77
N ALA A 63 -14.44 8.42 -8.57
CA ALA A 63 -14.33 8.56 -10.01
C ALA A 63 -14.32 7.16 -10.65
N ASP A 64 -15.06 7.00 -11.75
CA ASP A 64 -15.05 5.79 -12.58
C ASP A 64 -15.18 6.21 -14.06
N PRO A 65 -14.13 6.05 -14.89
CA PRO A 65 -12.82 5.48 -14.57
C PRO A 65 -12.01 6.37 -13.60
N PRO A 66 -10.90 5.85 -13.02
CA PRO A 66 -9.98 6.67 -12.21
C PRO A 66 -9.45 7.89 -12.98
N VAL A 67 -9.21 8.99 -12.27
CA VAL A 67 -8.71 10.25 -12.83
C VAL A 67 -7.66 10.88 -11.92
N GLU A 68 -6.98 11.91 -12.41
CA GLU A 68 -6.12 12.75 -11.57
C GLU A 68 -6.98 13.51 -10.56
N ASP A 69 -6.74 13.30 -9.26
CA ASP A 69 -7.50 13.97 -8.21
C ASP A 69 -7.06 15.44 -8.05
N LYS A 70 -7.96 16.33 -8.50
CA LYS A 70 -7.74 17.79 -8.47
C LYS A 70 -7.80 18.40 -7.07
N SER A 71 -8.26 17.66 -6.06
CA SER A 71 -8.26 18.13 -4.67
C SER A 71 -6.88 18.05 -4.01
N GLY A 72 -5.92 17.38 -4.64
CA GLY A 72 -4.55 17.23 -4.13
C GLY A 72 -4.34 16.00 -3.23
N ARG A 73 -5.37 15.16 -3.05
CA ARG A 73 -5.26 13.86 -2.38
C ARG A 73 -4.26 12.97 -3.11
N ARG A 74 -3.45 12.25 -2.35
CA ARG A 74 -2.39 11.39 -2.85
C ARG A 74 -2.13 10.23 -1.90
N VAL A 75 -1.93 9.03 -2.44
CA VAL A 75 -1.81 7.79 -1.64
C VAL A 75 -0.56 6.97 -1.99
N LEU A 76 0.05 6.37 -0.97
CA LEU A 76 1.16 5.42 -1.08
C LEU A 76 0.84 4.14 -0.30
N TYR A 77 1.12 2.98 -0.89
CA TYR A 77 0.93 1.68 -0.23
C TYR A 77 2.25 1.02 0.08
N VAL A 78 2.33 0.41 1.25
CA VAL A 78 3.55 -0.14 1.83
C VAL A 78 3.22 -1.44 2.54
N GLY A 79 4.03 -2.48 2.35
CA GLY A 79 3.95 -3.71 3.13
C GLY A 79 5.10 -3.80 4.14
N GLU A 80 4.88 -4.53 5.24
CA GLU A 80 5.87 -4.71 6.31
C GLU A 80 7.16 -5.41 5.87
N ASP A 81 7.09 -6.15 4.75
CA ASP A 81 8.21 -6.87 4.16
C ASP A 81 8.03 -7.06 2.65
N LEU A 82 9.07 -7.66 2.02
CA LEU A 82 9.07 -7.95 0.58
C LEU A 82 7.95 -8.91 0.18
N ALA A 83 7.60 -9.87 1.04
CA ALA A 83 6.63 -10.88 0.70
C ALA A 83 5.21 -10.31 0.65
N THR A 84 4.82 -9.56 1.68
CA THR A 84 3.55 -8.85 1.77
C THR A 84 3.43 -7.85 0.62
N SER A 85 4.47 -7.04 0.38
CA SER A 85 4.46 -6.07 -0.72
C SER A 85 4.36 -6.73 -2.11
N ALA A 86 5.06 -7.84 -2.33
CA ALA A 86 5.02 -8.53 -3.61
C ALA A 86 3.68 -9.26 -3.83
N CYS A 87 3.07 -9.81 -2.78
CA CYS A 87 1.75 -10.43 -2.88
C CYS A 87 0.65 -9.44 -3.25
N GLU A 88 0.72 -8.19 -2.77
CA GLU A 88 -0.22 -7.15 -3.18
C GLU A 88 -0.12 -6.80 -4.69
N VAL A 89 1.05 -7.02 -5.31
CA VAL A 89 1.28 -6.73 -6.72
C VAL A 89 1.00 -7.93 -7.63
N PHE A 90 1.41 -9.14 -7.20
CA PHE A 90 1.38 -10.34 -8.04
C PHE A 90 0.37 -11.41 -7.59
N GLY A 91 -0.25 -11.22 -6.42
CA GLY A 91 -1.11 -12.24 -5.79
C GLY A 91 -2.31 -12.64 -6.64
N ASP A 92 -3.00 -11.66 -7.25
CA ASP A 92 -4.16 -11.91 -8.12
C ASP A 92 -3.79 -12.73 -9.36
N ALA A 93 -2.59 -12.50 -9.93
CA ALA A 93 -2.17 -13.17 -11.16
C ALA A 93 -1.63 -14.59 -10.93
N GLY A 94 -1.19 -14.92 -9.70
CA GLY A 94 -0.49 -16.17 -9.40
C GLY A 94 0.89 -16.31 -10.08
N VAL A 95 1.29 -15.31 -10.86
CA VAL A 95 2.55 -15.21 -11.59
C VAL A 95 3.14 -13.83 -11.36
N ALA A 96 4.42 -13.79 -10.98
CA ALA A 96 5.23 -12.59 -10.99
C ALA A 96 6.13 -12.59 -12.23
N ALA A 97 5.66 -11.96 -13.31
CA ALA A 97 6.42 -11.74 -14.54
C ALA A 97 7.25 -10.45 -14.41
N ILE A 98 8.49 -10.59 -13.95
CA ILE A 98 9.39 -9.49 -13.60
C ILE A 98 10.11 -8.99 -14.85
N CYS A 99 9.80 -7.76 -15.26
CA CYS A 99 10.57 -7.00 -16.23
C CYS A 99 11.54 -6.01 -15.55
N PRO A 100 12.47 -5.38 -16.31
CA PRO A 100 13.47 -4.45 -15.75
C PRO A 100 12.91 -3.18 -15.07
N TYR A 101 11.61 -2.90 -15.21
CA TYR A 101 10.95 -1.74 -14.59
C TYR A 101 10.31 -2.05 -13.24
N TYR A 102 10.23 -3.32 -12.85
CA TYR A 102 9.78 -3.68 -11.51
C TYR A 102 10.88 -3.44 -10.48
N ARG A 103 10.53 -2.79 -9.38
CA ARG A 103 11.46 -2.38 -8.34
C ARG A 103 10.87 -2.63 -6.95
N VAL A 104 11.75 -2.71 -5.96
CA VAL A 104 11.41 -2.65 -4.55
C VAL A 104 12.13 -1.47 -3.92
N ALA A 105 11.38 -0.60 -3.25
CA ALA A 105 11.92 0.48 -2.44
C ALA A 105 11.71 0.19 -0.95
N ILE A 106 12.77 0.23 -0.16
CA ILE A 106 12.68 0.25 1.30
C ILE A 106 12.44 1.69 1.72
N ILE A 107 11.39 1.91 2.50
CA ILE A 107 10.93 3.25 2.84
C ILE A 107 10.76 3.41 4.34
N ALA A 108 10.93 4.63 4.81
CA ALA A 108 10.84 4.99 6.21
C ALA A 108 10.20 6.36 6.38
N PRO A 109 9.56 6.64 7.52
CA PRO A 109 9.06 7.95 7.81
C PRO A 109 10.20 8.79 8.43
N THR A 110 10.27 10.07 8.08
CA THR A 110 11.26 11.01 8.64
C THR A 110 10.80 11.62 9.97
N THR A 111 9.52 11.45 10.30
CA THR A 111 8.90 11.83 11.58
C THR A 111 7.89 10.75 12.01
N THR A 112 7.39 10.80 13.23
CA THR A 112 6.34 9.85 13.64
C THR A 112 5.03 10.15 12.88
N LEU A 113 4.58 9.20 12.06
CA LEU A 113 3.30 9.26 11.37
C LEU A 113 2.24 8.51 12.14
N THR A 114 1.07 9.15 12.32
CA THR A 114 -0.07 8.59 13.04
C THR A 114 -1.09 8.02 12.06
N MET A 115 -1.56 6.80 12.32
CA MET A 115 -2.50 6.10 11.44
C MET A 115 -3.68 5.55 12.23
N PHE A 116 -4.82 5.43 11.57
CA PHE A 116 -5.94 4.69 12.13
C PHE A 116 -5.62 3.19 12.07
N ASP A 117 -5.64 2.54 13.22
CA ASP A 117 -5.21 1.15 13.36
C ASP A 117 -6.37 0.18 13.11
N LEU A 118 -6.63 -0.16 11.85
CA LEU A 118 -7.63 -1.19 11.48
C LEU A 118 -7.15 -2.61 11.75
N ALA A 119 -5.83 -2.85 11.89
CA ALA A 119 -5.29 -4.16 12.24
C ALA A 119 -5.56 -4.53 13.72
N ALA A 120 -5.75 -3.53 14.60
CA ALA A 120 -6.10 -3.77 15.99
C ALA A 120 -7.47 -4.45 16.14
N LYS A 121 -7.53 -5.42 17.07
CA LYS A 121 -8.75 -6.15 17.40
C LYS A 121 -9.87 -5.18 17.77
N GLY A 122 -11.00 -5.31 17.07
CA GLY A 122 -12.21 -4.51 17.30
C GLY A 122 -12.13 -3.05 16.82
N ALA A 123 -11.09 -2.67 16.07
CA ALA A 123 -10.98 -1.30 15.56
C ALA A 123 -12.05 -0.96 14.52
N ALA A 124 -12.35 -1.88 13.60
CA ALA A 124 -13.45 -1.73 12.66
C ALA A 124 -14.80 -1.56 13.39
N LEU A 125 -15.07 -2.42 14.39
CA LEU A 125 -16.30 -2.34 15.21
C LEU A 125 -16.41 -1.00 15.94
N ALA A 126 -15.29 -0.43 16.39
CA ALA A 126 -15.28 0.84 17.11
C ALA A 126 -15.73 2.04 16.25
N ILE A 127 -15.65 1.94 14.93
CA ILE A 127 -16.18 2.94 13.98
C ILE A 127 -17.48 2.48 13.31
N GLY A 128 -18.12 1.42 13.82
CA GLY A 128 -19.37 0.89 13.27
C GLY A 128 -19.23 -0.01 12.04
N ALA A 129 -18.00 -0.40 11.66
CA ALA A 129 -17.74 -1.33 10.58
C ALA A 129 -17.74 -2.79 11.05
N LEU A 130 -17.81 -3.73 10.09
CA LEU A 130 -17.57 -5.14 10.37
C LEU A 130 -16.06 -5.45 10.38
N PRO A 131 -15.58 -6.47 11.12
CA PRO A 131 -14.17 -6.86 11.16
C PRO A 131 -13.54 -7.04 9.77
N ALA A 132 -14.31 -7.55 8.81
CA ALA A 132 -13.91 -7.77 7.42
C ALA A 132 -13.42 -6.50 6.69
N LEU A 133 -13.72 -5.30 7.20
CA LEU A 133 -13.09 -4.07 6.69
C LEU A 133 -11.56 -4.14 6.79
N GLY A 134 -11.01 -4.62 7.91
CA GLY A 134 -9.58 -4.59 8.21
C GLY A 134 -8.76 -5.78 7.69
N ASP A 135 -9.41 -6.93 7.42
CA ASP A 135 -8.75 -8.19 7.04
C ASP A 135 -9.46 -9.02 5.94
N GLY A 136 -10.65 -8.60 5.49
CA GLY A 136 -11.48 -9.35 4.55
C GLY A 136 -11.40 -8.87 3.11
N ASN A 137 -11.87 -9.66 2.15
CA ASN A 137 -11.90 -9.33 0.71
C ASN A 137 -13.13 -8.51 0.29
N GLU A 138 -13.42 -7.45 1.04
CA GLU A 138 -14.51 -6.52 0.75
C GLU A 138 -14.33 -5.76 -0.57
N ALA A 139 -15.44 -5.36 -1.19
CA ALA A 139 -15.45 -4.64 -2.45
C ALA A 139 -14.61 -3.35 -2.37
N ARG A 140 -13.77 -3.10 -3.40
CA ARG A 140 -12.88 -1.92 -3.45
C ARG A 140 -13.66 -0.63 -3.27
N SER A 141 -14.77 -0.46 -3.99
CA SER A 141 -15.65 0.71 -3.87
C SER A 141 -16.12 0.99 -2.43
N LEU A 142 -16.32 -0.06 -1.63
CA LEU A 142 -16.75 0.04 -0.25
C LEU A 142 -15.59 0.41 0.68
N THR A 143 -14.45 -0.27 0.57
CA THR A 143 -13.26 0.07 1.36
C THR A 143 -12.75 1.51 1.08
N GLN A 144 -12.96 2.01 -0.13
CA GLN A 144 -12.67 3.40 -0.52
C GLN A 144 -13.65 4.40 0.12
N GLN A 145 -14.95 4.05 0.23
CA GLN A 145 -15.91 4.86 0.99
C GLN A 145 -15.49 4.98 2.46
N TRP A 146 -15.10 3.86 3.07
CA TRP A 146 -14.59 3.84 4.45
C TRP A 146 -13.31 4.65 4.61
N ALA A 147 -12.35 4.57 3.68
CA ALA A 147 -11.15 5.42 3.72
C ALA A 147 -11.48 6.90 3.64
N ARG A 148 -12.39 7.31 2.75
CA ARG A 148 -12.85 8.71 2.69
C ARG A 148 -13.51 9.16 3.99
N ALA A 149 -14.31 8.31 4.63
CA ALA A 149 -14.95 8.63 5.90
C ALA A 149 -13.92 8.76 7.04
N ILE A 150 -12.95 7.84 7.12
CA ILE A 150 -11.84 7.92 8.09
C ILE A 150 -10.99 9.17 7.88
N TYR A 151 -10.67 9.48 6.61
CA TYR A 151 -9.94 10.69 6.23
C TYR A 151 -10.68 11.97 6.62
N LYS A 152 -11.99 12.04 6.35
CA LYS A 152 -12.85 13.20 6.66
C LYS A 152 -13.05 13.38 8.16
N ASP A 153 -13.47 12.33 8.86
CA ASP A 153 -14.00 12.44 10.22
C ASP A 153 -12.93 12.26 11.31
N GLN A 154 -11.74 11.77 10.92
CA GLN A 154 -10.57 11.62 11.78
C GLN A 154 -10.94 10.96 13.13
N PRO A 155 -11.46 9.71 13.12
CA PRO A 155 -12.11 9.10 14.29
C PRO A 155 -11.15 8.89 15.48
N ALA A 156 -9.85 8.74 15.23
CA ALA A 156 -8.81 8.63 16.27
C ALA A 156 -8.15 9.95 16.68
N GLY A 157 -8.66 11.08 16.17
CA GLY A 157 -8.12 12.42 16.42
C GLY A 157 -7.47 13.04 15.18
N PRO A 158 -7.20 14.35 15.21
CA PRO A 158 -6.60 15.06 14.08
C PRO A 158 -5.18 14.54 13.78
N GLY A 159 -4.78 14.59 12.52
CA GLY A 159 -3.43 14.22 12.08
C GLY A 159 -3.25 12.75 11.72
N ILE A 160 -4.34 12.01 11.46
CA ILE A 160 -4.26 10.69 10.84
C ILE A 160 -3.80 10.86 9.39
N THR A 161 -2.66 10.24 9.10
CA THR A 161 -1.97 10.28 7.81
C THR A 161 -2.10 8.96 7.04
N GLY A 162 -3.08 8.13 7.42
CA GLY A 162 -3.27 6.84 6.77
C GLY A 162 -4.01 5.80 7.61
N ILE A 163 -4.03 4.59 7.08
CA ILE A 163 -4.57 3.39 7.71
C ILE A 163 -3.47 2.34 7.83
N HIS A 164 -3.36 1.75 9.03
CA HIS A 164 -2.65 0.49 9.26
C HIS A 164 -3.65 -0.67 9.22
N TYR A 165 -3.42 -1.66 8.36
CA TYR A 165 -4.34 -2.78 8.11
C TYR A 165 -3.60 -4.09 7.81
N ARG A 166 -4.32 -5.20 7.72
CA ARG A 166 -3.75 -6.49 7.31
C ARG A 166 -3.98 -6.74 5.82
N SER A 167 -2.93 -7.09 5.11
CA SER A 167 -2.96 -7.51 3.71
C SER A 167 -3.92 -8.68 3.51
N GLY A 168 -4.77 -8.58 2.49
CA GLY A 168 -5.74 -9.63 2.14
C GLY A 168 -5.11 -10.89 1.55
N TYR A 169 -3.83 -10.85 1.13
CA TYR A 169 -3.17 -11.97 0.45
C TYR A 169 -2.25 -12.79 1.38
N ASN A 170 -1.65 -12.16 2.38
CA ASN A 170 -0.66 -12.83 3.25
C ASN A 170 -0.89 -12.59 4.75
N SER A 171 -1.96 -11.88 5.13
CA SER A 171 -2.23 -11.45 6.51
C SER A 171 -1.11 -10.61 7.15
N GLY A 172 -0.13 -10.16 6.36
CA GLY A 172 0.95 -9.30 6.82
C GLY A 172 0.49 -7.86 7.00
N GLU A 173 1.23 -7.08 7.77
CA GLU A 173 0.90 -5.67 8.02
C GLU A 173 1.12 -4.81 6.77
N SER A 174 0.22 -3.85 6.56
CA SER A 174 0.24 -2.95 5.41
C SER A 174 -0.25 -1.55 5.80
N LEU A 175 0.27 -0.56 5.09
CA LEU A 175 -0.04 0.85 5.29
C LEU A 175 -0.62 1.43 4.01
N ALA A 176 -1.71 2.18 4.16
CA ALA A 176 -2.20 3.12 3.15
C ALA A 176 -1.92 4.52 3.68
N LEU A 177 -0.86 5.16 3.17
CA LEU A 177 -0.40 6.48 3.58
C LEU A 177 -1.10 7.56 2.75
N TRP A 178 -1.54 8.63 3.40
CA TRP A 178 -2.29 9.72 2.79
C TRP A 178 -1.59 11.06 3.03
N ASP A 179 -1.33 11.78 1.94
CA ASP A 179 -0.94 13.20 1.94
C ASP A 179 0.29 13.54 2.82
N CYS A 180 1.17 12.58 3.08
CA CYS A 180 2.36 12.70 3.93
C CYS A 180 3.70 12.43 3.20
N ASP A 181 3.72 12.64 1.89
CA ASP A 181 4.89 12.52 1.01
C ASP A 181 6.13 13.26 1.51
N ALA A 182 5.98 14.47 2.05
CA ALA A 182 7.10 15.23 2.63
C ALA A 182 7.76 14.56 3.86
N HIS A 183 7.14 13.51 4.38
CA HIS A 183 7.58 12.80 5.60
C HIS A 183 7.96 11.35 5.35
N VAL A 184 8.14 10.95 4.09
CA VAL A 184 8.54 9.59 3.71
C VAL A 184 9.75 9.65 2.81
N GLU A 185 10.74 8.81 3.07
CA GLU A 185 11.96 8.72 2.28
C GLU A 185 12.31 7.29 1.89
N VAL A 186 13.09 7.14 0.82
CA VAL A 186 13.78 5.88 0.52
C VAL A 186 14.97 5.77 1.46
N VAL A 187 15.02 4.66 2.21
CA VAL A 187 16.11 4.37 3.12
C VAL A 187 17.42 4.24 2.35
N ARG A 188 18.50 4.82 2.86
CA ARG A 188 19.84 4.68 2.29
C ARG A 188 20.60 3.55 2.96
N ASP A 189 21.42 2.84 2.19
CA ASP A 189 22.35 1.84 2.74
C ASP A 189 23.57 2.50 3.39
N ALA A 190 24.48 1.67 3.94
CA ALA A 190 25.70 2.14 4.61
C ALA A 190 26.64 2.94 3.69
N SER A 191 26.51 2.79 2.36
CA SER A 191 27.26 3.57 1.37
C SER A 191 26.55 4.84 0.92
N GLY A 192 25.39 5.15 1.52
CA GLY A 192 24.56 6.30 1.19
C GLY A 192 23.68 6.10 -0.05
N GLN A 193 23.67 4.90 -0.66
CA GLN A 193 22.88 4.62 -1.84
C GLN A 193 21.41 4.37 -1.47
N PRO A 194 20.45 4.93 -2.22
CA PRO A 194 19.03 4.68 -1.96
C PRO A 194 18.71 3.20 -2.19
N GLN A 195 17.99 2.59 -1.25
CA GLN A 195 17.49 1.23 -1.35
C GLN A 195 16.20 1.18 -2.17
N ASP A 196 16.30 1.64 -3.41
CA ASP A 196 15.33 1.43 -4.47
C ASP A 196 16.00 0.57 -5.53
N ILE A 197 15.67 -0.73 -5.54
CA ILE A 197 16.46 -1.78 -6.21
C ILE A 197 15.56 -2.49 -7.22
N ALA A 198 16.09 -2.80 -8.40
CA ALA A 198 15.36 -3.58 -9.39
C ALA A 198 15.04 -4.99 -8.85
N LEU A 199 13.87 -5.52 -9.16
CA LEU A 199 13.46 -6.84 -8.66
C LEU A 199 14.25 -7.99 -9.30
N ASP A 200 14.84 -7.77 -10.48
CA ASP A 200 15.75 -8.71 -11.16
C ASP A 200 17.21 -8.61 -10.68
N ASP A 201 17.51 -7.68 -9.76
CA ASP A 201 18.84 -7.58 -9.15
C ASP A 201 19.21 -8.90 -8.45
N PRO A 202 20.42 -9.45 -8.68
CA PRO A 202 20.86 -10.73 -8.08
C PRO A 202 20.78 -10.78 -6.55
N ARG A 203 20.76 -9.63 -5.86
CA ARG A 203 20.62 -9.54 -4.40
C ARG A 203 19.17 -9.68 -3.94
N ILE A 204 18.20 -9.40 -4.82
CA ILE A 204 16.76 -9.34 -4.53
C ILE A 204 16.02 -10.53 -5.14
N LEU A 205 16.26 -10.85 -6.41
CA LEU A 205 15.50 -11.85 -7.15
C LEU A 205 15.43 -13.22 -6.44
N PRO A 206 16.54 -13.79 -5.91
CA PRO A 206 16.46 -15.07 -5.19
C PRO A 206 15.61 -14.98 -3.92
N ARG A 207 15.63 -13.85 -3.22
CA ARG A 207 14.80 -13.62 -2.02
C ARG A 207 13.33 -13.54 -2.40
N LEU A 208 13.02 -12.80 -3.45
CA LEU A 208 11.66 -12.69 -4.01
C LEU A 208 11.12 -14.07 -4.40
N GLN A 209 11.91 -14.86 -5.14
CA GLN A 209 11.56 -16.22 -5.55
C GLN A 209 11.22 -17.11 -4.36
N VAL A 210 12.04 -17.09 -3.30
CA VAL A 210 11.78 -17.88 -2.08
C VAL A 210 10.47 -17.46 -1.43
N GLN A 211 10.22 -16.15 -1.29
CA GLN A 211 9.01 -15.66 -0.64
C GLN A 211 7.75 -15.96 -1.44
N LEU A 212 7.78 -15.79 -2.76
CA LEU A 212 6.61 -16.01 -3.63
C LEU A 212 6.31 -17.49 -3.87
N ARG A 213 7.34 -18.35 -3.98
CA ARG A 213 7.14 -19.82 -4.11
C ARG A 213 6.40 -20.41 -2.91
N ARG A 214 6.71 -19.97 -1.69
CA ARG A 214 6.00 -20.38 -0.47
C ARG A 214 4.50 -20.08 -0.51
N ARG A 215 4.11 -19.15 -1.38
CA ARG A 215 2.74 -18.65 -1.57
C ARG A 215 2.13 -19.09 -2.90
N ARG A 216 2.76 -20.07 -3.57
CA ARG A 216 2.35 -20.63 -4.85
C ARG A 216 2.29 -19.61 -5.99
N ILE A 217 3.08 -18.54 -5.88
CA ILE A 217 3.26 -17.56 -6.94
C ILE A 217 4.57 -17.90 -7.66
N SER A 218 4.49 -18.25 -8.95
CA SER A 218 5.68 -18.52 -9.75
C SER A 218 6.33 -17.22 -10.19
N VAL A 219 7.66 -17.14 -10.13
CA VAL A 219 8.43 -15.97 -10.53
C VAL A 219 9.18 -16.28 -11.82
N THR A 220 9.00 -15.44 -12.83
CA THR A 220 9.73 -15.51 -14.11
C THR A 220 10.24 -14.13 -14.48
N THR A 221 11.32 -14.05 -15.26
CA THR A 221 11.80 -12.80 -15.84
C THR A 221 11.35 -12.68 -17.28
N VAL A 222 10.84 -11.52 -17.67
CA VAL A 222 10.34 -11.24 -19.02
C VAL A 222 10.92 -9.93 -19.56
N PRO A 223 11.10 -9.78 -20.89
CA PRO A 223 11.43 -8.50 -21.49
C PRO A 223 10.27 -7.49 -21.29
N SER A 224 10.58 -6.19 -21.38
CA SER A 224 9.56 -5.13 -21.26
C SER A 224 8.47 -5.22 -22.33
N SER A 225 8.79 -5.76 -23.52
CA SER A 225 7.83 -6.00 -24.61
C SER A 225 6.71 -6.99 -24.25
N GLU A 226 6.98 -7.92 -23.32
CA GLU A 226 6.03 -8.94 -22.85
C GLU A 226 5.39 -8.58 -21.50
N CYS A 227 5.77 -7.43 -20.92
CA CYS A 227 5.25 -6.99 -19.64
C CYS A 227 3.91 -6.25 -19.80
N SER A 228 2.87 -6.75 -19.15
CA SER A 228 1.53 -6.16 -19.21
C SER A 228 1.48 -4.73 -18.66
N GLU A 229 2.26 -4.39 -17.63
CA GLU A 229 2.33 -3.02 -17.11
C GLU A 229 3.07 -2.09 -18.08
N CYS A 230 4.16 -2.54 -18.72
CA CYS A 230 4.84 -1.77 -19.77
C CYS A 230 3.89 -1.49 -20.96
N GLN A 231 3.11 -2.49 -21.37
CA GLN A 231 2.14 -2.32 -22.45
C GLN A 231 1.03 -1.32 -22.10
N LYS A 232 0.55 -1.32 -20.85
CA LYS A 232 -0.44 -0.33 -20.39
C LYS A 232 0.10 1.09 -20.43
N GLU A 233 1.35 1.30 -20.05
CA GLU A 233 2.01 2.63 -20.08
C GLU A 233 2.18 3.15 -21.51
N VAL A 234 2.47 2.29 -22.48
CA VAL A 234 2.53 2.67 -23.91
C VAL A 234 1.16 3.07 -24.45
N LEU A 235 0.09 2.47 -23.92
CA LEU A 235 -1.30 2.72 -24.35
C LEU A 235 -1.98 3.86 -23.57
N ALA A 236 -1.34 4.39 -22.53
CA ALA A 236 -1.88 5.49 -21.73
C ALA A 236 -1.55 6.84 -22.39
N PRO A 237 -2.55 7.67 -22.75
CA PRO A 237 -2.31 9.00 -23.32
C PRO A 237 -1.53 9.94 -22.39
#